data_AF-A0A919LII1-F1
#
_entry.id   AF-A0A919LII1-F1
#
_cell.length_a   1.000
_cell.length_b   1.000
_cell.length_c   1.000
_cell.angle_alpha   90.00
_cell.angle_beta   90.00
_cell.angle_gamma   90.00
#
_symmetry.space_group_name_H-M   'P 1'
#
loop_
_entity.id
_entity.type
_entity.pdbx_description
1 polymer ?
#
loop_
_entity_poly.entity_id
_entity_poly.type
_entity_poly.pdbx_seq_one_letter_code
_entity_poly.pdbx_strand_id
1 'polypeptide(L)'
;MDPAHPLWRSSAMQDAVARHDPGAIVRLVRRAENLTLNDLGVTVGYTAASLSRMGRGLQPMRDMELLQRLAAHLGIPPHWLGLAPRQPASASAYAPPGPVSGNPIHFVRAALGSRAVAVGAASRVRRELGSGVVPGV
;
A
#
# COMPACT_ATOMS: atom_id res chain seq x y z
N MET A 1 1.83 12.29 5.70
CA MET A 1 1.11 13.56 5.76
C MET A 1 0.39 13.71 7.10
N ASP A 2 0.46 14.87 7.74
CA ASP A 2 -0.26 15.20 8.99
C ASP A 2 -1.79 15.27 8.74
N PRO A 3 -2.65 14.65 9.55
CA PRO A 3 -4.11 14.79 9.45
C PRO A 3 -4.62 16.24 9.56
N ALA A 4 -3.86 17.18 10.13
CA ALA A 4 -4.24 18.59 10.21
C ALA A 4 -3.91 19.41 8.93
N HIS A 5 -3.27 18.79 7.93
CA HIS A 5 -2.73 19.50 6.77
C HIS A 5 -3.85 20.23 5.97
N PRO A 6 -3.66 21.51 5.58
CA PRO A 6 -4.70 22.31 4.92
C PRO A 6 -5.21 21.73 3.60
N LEU A 7 -4.39 20.94 2.90
CA LEU A 7 -4.79 20.20 1.69
C LEU A 7 -6.11 19.42 1.87
N TRP A 8 -6.31 18.80 3.04
CA TRP A 8 -7.50 18.00 3.32
C TRP A 8 -8.79 18.82 3.27
N ARG A 9 -8.72 20.12 3.58
CA ARG A 9 -9.85 21.05 3.55
C ARG A 9 -9.96 21.83 2.24
N SER A 10 -9.03 21.64 1.31
CA SER A 10 -9.06 22.35 0.03
C SER A 10 -10.27 21.90 -0.81
N SER A 11 -10.88 22.84 -1.55
CA SER A 11 -12.01 22.54 -2.44
C SER A 11 -11.67 21.46 -3.46
N ALA A 12 -10.48 21.52 -4.05
CA ALA A 12 -10.01 20.53 -5.01
C ALA A 12 -9.94 19.10 -4.43
N MET A 13 -9.57 18.96 -3.15
CA MET A 13 -9.58 17.66 -2.47
C MET A 13 -11.00 17.17 -2.22
N GLN A 14 -11.88 18.04 -1.71
CA GLN A 14 -13.28 17.71 -1.44
C GLN A 14 -14.02 17.29 -2.72
N ASP A 15 -13.79 17.99 -3.83
CA ASP A 15 -14.33 17.63 -5.15
C ASP A 15 -13.83 16.26 -5.64
N ALA A 16 -12.55 15.97 -5.42
CA ALA A 16 -11.97 14.68 -5.82
C ALA A 16 -12.54 13.51 -5.00
N VAL A 17 -12.74 13.71 -3.70
CA VAL A 17 -13.39 12.74 -2.81
C VAL A 17 -14.85 12.54 -3.19
N ALA A 18 -15.60 13.62 -3.44
CA ALA A 18 -17.01 13.55 -3.84
C ALA A 18 -17.21 12.80 -5.16
N ARG A 19 -16.25 12.88 -6.10
CA ARG A 19 -16.27 12.14 -7.36
C ARG A 19 -15.71 10.72 -7.26
N HIS A 20 -15.22 10.30 -6.08
CA HIS A 20 -14.50 9.05 -5.91
C HIS A 20 -13.36 8.87 -6.93
N ASP A 21 -12.57 9.93 -7.16
CA ASP A 21 -11.45 9.94 -8.10
C ASP A 21 -10.11 9.70 -7.38
N PRO A 22 -9.67 8.43 -7.23
CA PRO A 22 -8.42 8.11 -6.57
C PRO A 22 -7.20 8.71 -7.28
N GLY A 23 -7.26 8.87 -8.60
CA GLY A 23 -6.18 9.45 -9.38
C GLY A 23 -5.95 10.93 -9.04
N ALA A 24 -7.04 11.70 -8.95
CA ALA A 24 -6.99 13.10 -8.54
C ALA A 24 -6.51 13.26 -7.09
N ILE A 25 -7.01 12.44 -6.16
CA ILE A 25 -6.61 12.46 -4.74
C ILE A 25 -5.10 12.22 -4.60
N VAL A 26 -4.59 11.13 -5.20
CA VAL A 26 -3.16 10.77 -5.17
C VAL A 26 -2.32 11.88 -5.80
N ARG A 27 -2.78 12.48 -6.89
CA ARG A 27 -2.06 13.58 -7.56
C ARG A 27 -1.97 14.83 -6.68
N LEU A 28 -3.03 15.18 -5.96
CA LEU A 28 -3.06 16.33 -5.06
C LEU A 28 -2.09 16.13 -3.89
N VAL A 29 -2.15 14.98 -3.23
CA VAL A 29 -1.27 14.67 -2.09
C VAL A 29 0.19 14.60 -2.50
N ARG A 30 0.49 13.90 -3.60
CA ARG A 30 1.86 13.82 -4.15
C ARG A 30 2.45 15.21 -4.40
N ARG A 31 1.66 16.14 -4.95
CA ARG A 31 2.12 17.51 -5.22
C ARG A 31 2.34 18.31 -3.93
N ALA A 32 1.50 18.14 -2.93
CA ALA A 32 1.68 18.80 -1.63
C ALA A 32 2.95 18.31 -0.91
N GLU A 33 3.28 17.02 -1.06
CA GLU A 33 4.48 16.40 -0.49
C GLU A 33 5.72 16.55 -1.40
N ASN A 34 5.62 17.27 -2.52
CA ASN A 34 6.69 17.44 -3.53
C ASN A 34 7.31 16.13 -4.06
N LEU A 35 6.57 15.02 -4.02
CA LEU A 35 7.04 13.72 -4.47
C LEU A 35 6.98 13.63 -6.00
N THR A 36 7.98 13.04 -6.65
CA THR A 36 7.88 12.75 -8.08
C THR A 36 7.06 11.47 -8.33
N LEU A 37 6.58 11.28 -9.56
CA LEU A 37 5.95 10.00 -9.95
C LEU A 37 6.95 8.84 -9.95
N ASN A 38 8.25 9.15 -10.11
CA ASN A 38 9.31 8.15 -10.06
C ASN A 38 9.51 7.64 -8.63
N ASP A 39 9.59 8.54 -7.66
CA ASP A 39 9.74 8.19 -6.23
C ASP A 39 8.56 7.35 -5.75
N LEU A 40 7.35 7.74 -6.16
CA LEU A 40 6.14 6.99 -5.86
C LEU A 40 6.19 5.60 -6.52
N GLY A 41 6.58 5.54 -7.79
CA GLY A 41 6.64 4.32 -8.58
C GLY A 41 7.58 3.26 -8.01
N VAL A 42 8.78 3.67 -7.57
CA VAL A 42 9.75 2.79 -6.89
C VAL A 42 9.13 2.17 -5.64
N THR A 43 8.35 2.94 -4.88
CA THR A 43 7.76 2.48 -3.62
C THR A 43 6.59 1.52 -3.82
N VAL A 44 5.75 1.76 -4.83
CA VAL A 44 4.52 0.97 -5.04
C VAL A 44 4.64 -0.11 -6.11
N GLY A 45 5.78 -0.19 -6.81
CA GLY A 45 6.05 -1.20 -7.85
C GLY A 45 5.43 -0.88 -9.22
N TYR A 46 5.17 0.39 -9.52
CA TYR A 46 4.60 0.83 -10.81
C TYR A 46 5.52 1.82 -11.52
N THR A 47 5.45 1.87 -12.85
CA THR A 47 6.19 2.87 -13.62
C THR A 47 5.55 4.26 -13.49
N ALA A 48 6.38 5.31 -13.54
CA ALA A 48 5.92 6.70 -13.52
C ALA A 48 4.90 7.01 -14.64
N ALA A 49 5.07 6.42 -15.82
CA ALA A 49 4.13 6.55 -16.94
C ALA A 49 2.75 5.95 -16.62
N SER A 50 2.71 4.80 -15.97
CA SER A 50 1.45 4.16 -15.55
C SER A 50 0.74 5.00 -14.50
N LEU A 51 1.46 5.46 -13.48
CA LEU A 51 0.93 6.36 -12.46
C LEU A 51 0.47 7.71 -13.05
N SER A 52 1.14 8.22 -14.09
CA SER A 52 0.73 9.43 -14.81
C SER A 52 -0.60 9.24 -15.57
N ARG A 53 -0.78 8.11 -16.26
CA ARG A 53 -2.06 7.81 -16.93
C ARG A 53 -3.19 7.67 -15.91
N MET A 54 -2.93 6.93 -14.83
CA MET A 54 -3.92 6.73 -13.77
C MET A 54 -4.28 8.04 -13.06
N GLY A 55 -3.29 8.84 -12.68
CA GLY A 55 -3.52 10.15 -12.04
C GLY A 55 -4.15 11.22 -12.93
N ARG A 56 -4.24 10.99 -14.25
CA ARG A 56 -4.96 11.86 -15.20
C ARG A 56 -6.33 11.30 -15.59
N GLY A 57 -6.73 10.14 -15.06
CA GLY A 57 -7.98 9.48 -15.45
C GLY A 57 -7.94 8.79 -16.82
N LEU A 58 -6.78 8.71 -17.48
CA LEU A 58 -6.62 8.02 -18.76
C LEU A 58 -6.65 6.49 -18.61
N GLN A 59 -6.34 6.01 -17.40
CA GLN A 59 -6.43 4.60 -17.02
C GLN A 59 -7.08 4.52 -15.65
N PRO A 60 -8.03 3.61 -15.42
CA PRO A 60 -8.64 3.49 -14.12
C PRO A 60 -7.67 2.92 -13.08
N MET A 61 -7.64 3.53 -11.90
CA MET A 61 -6.82 3.09 -10.75
C MET A 61 -7.65 2.15 -9.87
N ARG A 62 -7.77 0.89 -10.30
CA ARG A 62 -8.65 -0.13 -9.66
C ARG A 62 -7.88 -1.23 -8.91
N ASP A 63 -6.56 -1.21 -8.97
CA ASP A 63 -5.75 -2.21 -8.27
C ASP A 63 -5.79 -1.95 -6.76
N MET A 64 -6.38 -2.88 -6.01
CA MET A 64 -6.58 -2.75 -4.57
C MET A 64 -5.26 -2.74 -3.79
N GLU A 65 -4.25 -3.49 -4.23
CA GLU A 65 -2.95 -3.54 -3.57
C GLU A 65 -2.19 -2.25 -3.82
N LEU A 66 -2.27 -1.71 -5.04
CA LEU A 66 -1.75 -0.38 -5.36
C LEU A 66 -2.42 0.70 -4.49
N LEU A 67 -3.74 0.73 -4.42
CA LEU A 67 -4.47 1.73 -3.62
C LEU A 67 -4.11 1.62 -2.13
N GLN A 68 -3.96 0.40 -1.59
CA GLN A 68 -3.54 0.19 -0.21
C GLN A 68 -2.12 0.70 0.03
N ARG A 69 -1.18 0.41 -0.88
CA ARG A 69 0.20 0.91 -0.80
C ARG A 69 0.26 2.43 -0.89
N LEU A 70 -0.52 3.04 -1.79
CA LEU A 70 -0.64 4.49 -1.93
C LEU A 70 -1.22 5.12 -0.67
N ALA A 71 -2.29 4.55 -0.10
CA ALA A 71 -2.90 5.03 1.14
C ALA A 71 -1.88 5.05 2.29
N ALA A 72 -1.19 3.93 2.47
CA ALA A 72 -0.19 3.78 3.53
C ALA A 72 1.01 4.72 3.33
N HIS A 73 1.53 4.83 2.11
CA HIS A 73 2.73 5.62 1.82
C HIS A 73 2.46 7.13 1.88
N LEU A 74 1.33 7.58 1.36
CA LEU A 74 0.98 9.00 1.31
C LEU A 74 0.22 9.49 2.56
N GLY A 75 -0.17 8.58 3.46
CA GLY A 75 -1.00 8.90 4.61
C GLY A 75 -2.42 9.32 4.24
N ILE A 76 -2.94 8.82 3.11
CA ILE A 76 -4.30 9.11 2.66
C ILE A 76 -5.28 8.24 3.46
N PRO A 77 -6.37 8.79 4.00
CA PRO A 77 -7.42 8.00 4.63
C PRO A 77 -7.94 6.92 3.64
N PRO A 78 -7.89 5.61 3.98
CA PRO A 78 -8.21 4.53 3.04
C PRO A 78 -9.61 4.65 2.41
N HIS A 79 -10.58 5.12 3.18
CA HIS A 79 -11.96 5.30 2.72
C HIS A 79 -12.11 6.35 1.60
N TRP A 80 -11.17 7.28 1.46
CA TRP A 80 -11.16 8.23 0.32
C TRP A 80 -10.77 7.57 -1.00
N LEU A 81 -10.04 6.45 -0.93
CA LEU A 81 -9.69 5.63 -2.10
C LEU A 81 -10.68 4.47 -2.30
N GLY A 82 -11.82 4.46 -1.60
CA GLY A 82 -12.79 3.38 -1.65
C GLY A 82 -12.36 2.10 -0.92
N LEU A 83 -11.32 2.18 -0.07
CA LEU A 83 -10.84 1.05 0.72
C LEU A 83 -11.54 1.01 2.07
N ALA A 84 -11.86 -0.19 2.54
CA ALA A 84 -12.29 -0.39 3.91
C ALA A 84 -11.16 0.03 4.88
N PRO A 85 -11.49 0.59 6.07
CA PRO A 85 -10.51 0.79 7.12
C PRO A 85 -9.79 -0.53 7.41
N ARG A 86 -8.46 -0.50 7.49
CA ARG A 86 -7.70 -1.69 7.87
C ARG A 86 -8.01 -1.98 9.34
N GLN A 87 -8.90 -2.94 9.58
CA GLN A 87 -9.06 -3.48 10.92
C GLN A 87 -7.71 -4.10 11.29
N PRO A 88 -7.13 -3.77 12.46
CA PRO A 88 -5.98 -4.50 12.93
C PRO A 88 -6.38 -5.97 12.87
N ALA A 89 -5.52 -6.80 12.28
CA ALA A 89 -5.70 -8.24 12.39
C ALA A 89 -5.63 -8.53 13.88
N SER A 90 -6.77 -8.52 14.57
CA SER A 90 -6.95 -9.46 15.65
C SER A 90 -6.62 -10.76 14.96
N ALA A 91 -5.56 -11.41 15.42
CA ALA A 91 -5.58 -12.85 15.41
C ALA A 91 -6.86 -13.18 16.16
N SER A 92 -7.98 -13.24 15.43
CA SER A 92 -9.11 -14.03 15.80
C SER A 92 -8.45 -15.39 15.89
N ALA A 93 -8.02 -15.73 17.10
CA ALA A 93 -7.97 -17.11 17.50
C ALA A 93 -9.36 -17.57 17.08
N TYR A 94 -9.40 -18.26 15.96
CA TYR A 94 -10.54 -19.03 15.58
C TYR A 94 -10.69 -20.01 16.72
N ALA A 95 -11.38 -19.59 17.78
CA ALA A 95 -11.92 -20.45 18.77
C ALA A 95 -12.94 -21.24 17.97
N PRO A 96 -12.69 -22.54 17.74
CA PRO A 96 -13.64 -23.34 16.98
C PRO A 96 -15.01 -23.14 17.63
N PRO A 97 -16.09 -22.99 16.83
CA PRO A 97 -17.42 -22.90 17.40
C PRO A 97 -17.58 -24.09 18.36
N GLY A 98 -18.00 -23.82 19.59
CA GLY A 98 -18.39 -24.87 20.53
C GLY A 98 -19.38 -25.82 19.84
N PRO A 99 -19.47 -27.08 20.28
CA PRO A 99 -20.19 -28.13 19.55
C PRO A 99 -21.60 -27.65 19.19
N VAL A 100 -21.82 -27.40 17.89
CA VAL A 100 -23.15 -27.16 17.37
C VAL A 100 -23.90 -28.48 17.50
N SER A 101 -24.88 -28.54 18.41
CA SER A 101 -25.84 -29.64 18.44
C SER A 101 -26.76 -29.48 17.23
N GLY A 102 -26.26 -29.84 16.06
CA GLY A 102 -26.95 -29.72 14.77
C GLY A 102 -26.33 -30.69 13.77
N ASN A 103 -27.20 -31.44 13.09
CA ASN A 103 -26.87 -32.48 12.12
C ASN A 103 -25.79 -32.01 11.10
N PRO A 104 -24.65 -32.70 10.96
CA PRO A 104 -23.55 -32.18 10.16
C PRO A 104 -23.86 -32.24 8.66
N ILE A 105 -23.78 -31.09 7.98
CA ILE A 105 -23.60 -31.05 6.52
C ILE A 105 -22.19 -31.57 6.24
N HIS A 106 -22.08 -32.64 5.44
CA HIS A 106 -20.80 -33.21 5.02
C HIS A 106 -19.98 -32.19 4.21
N PHE A 107 -18.96 -31.60 4.83
CA PHE A 107 -17.91 -30.91 4.09
C PHE A 107 -16.85 -31.92 3.64
N VAL A 108 -16.77 -32.14 2.33
CA VAL A 108 -15.69 -32.93 1.73
C VAL A 108 -14.37 -32.17 1.90
N ARG A 109 -13.50 -32.70 2.75
CA ARG A 109 -12.16 -32.17 3.03
C ARG A 109 -11.24 -32.50 1.84
N ALA A 110 -11.06 -31.55 0.92
CA ALA A 110 -9.95 -31.60 -0.02
C ALA A 110 -8.66 -31.19 0.72
N ALA A 111 -7.76 -32.14 0.92
CA ALA A 111 -6.42 -31.87 1.43
C ALA A 111 -5.58 -31.17 0.33
N LEU A 112 -5.52 -29.84 0.36
CA LEU A 112 -4.57 -29.10 -0.46
C LEU A 112 -3.22 -29.07 0.29
N GLY A 113 -2.26 -29.85 -0.22
CA GLY A 113 -0.91 -29.93 0.34
C GLY A 113 -0.24 -28.57 0.38
N SER A 114 0.11 -28.13 1.60
CA SER A 114 0.93 -26.93 1.81
C SER A 114 2.38 -27.23 1.42
N ARG A 115 2.91 -26.59 0.37
CA ARG A 115 4.36 -26.40 0.22
C ARG A 115 4.72 -25.02 0.76
N ALA A 116 5.32 -24.98 1.94
CA ALA A 116 5.98 -23.80 2.46
C ALA A 116 7.20 -23.46 1.57
N VAL A 117 7.26 -22.24 1.06
CA VAL A 117 8.49 -21.66 0.49
C VAL A 117 9.09 -20.75 1.56
N ALA A 118 10.24 -21.14 2.09
CA ALA A 118 11.06 -20.27 2.92
C ALA A 118 11.69 -19.19 2.02
N VAL A 119 11.30 -17.92 2.20
CA VAL A 119 12.00 -16.78 1.60
C VAL A 119 13.18 -16.45 2.51
N GLY A 120 14.38 -16.74 2.00
CA GLY A 120 15.65 -16.55 2.70
C GLY A 120 15.94 -15.09 3.04
N ALA A 121 16.48 -14.89 4.23
CA ALA A 121 17.15 -13.68 4.65
C ALA A 121 18.40 -13.45 3.80
N ALA A 122 18.43 -12.38 3.02
CA ALA A 122 19.64 -11.91 2.37
C ALA A 122 20.37 -10.94 3.30
N SER A 123 21.30 -11.47 4.08
CA SER A 123 22.33 -10.71 4.78
C SER A 123 23.25 -10.06 3.75
N ARG A 124 23.21 -8.72 3.60
CA ARG A 124 24.29 -8.00 2.89
C ARG A 124 25.41 -7.70 3.87
N VAL A 125 26.43 -8.55 3.84
CA VAL A 125 27.80 -8.24 4.25
C VAL A 125 28.34 -7.18 3.28
N ARG A 126 28.56 -5.96 3.77
CA ARG A 126 29.38 -4.95 3.09
C ARG A 126 30.79 -5.04 3.67
N ARG A 127 31.69 -5.66 2.91
CA ARG A 127 33.14 -5.64 3.14
C ARG A 127 33.72 -4.72 2.08
N GLU A 128 34.13 -3.51 2.45
CA GLU A 128 35.17 -2.80 1.71
C GLU A 128 36.19 -2.26 2.71
N LEU A 129 37.39 -2.82 2.56
CA LEU A 129 38.64 -2.39 3.17
C LEU A 129 39.05 -1.04 2.55
N GLY A 130 39.67 -0.20 3.38
CA GLY A 130 40.07 1.15 3.02
C GLY A 130 41.30 1.24 2.12
N SER A 131 41.59 2.47 1.69
CA SER A 131 42.93 3.05 1.60
C SER A 131 42.80 4.49 1.08
N GLY A 132 43.38 5.45 1.78
CA GLY A 132 43.37 6.85 1.33
C GLY A 132 43.74 7.87 2.40
N VAL A 133 44.82 7.62 3.15
CA VAL A 133 45.57 8.69 3.84
C VAL A 133 46.87 8.87 3.08
N VAL A 134 47.07 10.08 2.55
CA VAL A 134 48.38 10.72 2.39
C VAL A 134 48.16 12.24 2.49
N PRO A 135 48.70 12.91 3.51
CA PRO A 135 48.80 14.37 3.53
C PRO A 135 50.18 14.81 3.02
N GLY A 136 50.23 16.00 2.41
CA GLY A 136 51.45 16.79 2.30
C GLY A 136 51.87 17.14 0.87
N VAL A 137 51.64 18.39 0.49
CA VAL A 137 52.70 19.41 0.28
C VAL A 137 52.13 20.79 0.59
#